data_AF-A0A537Z1E3-F1
#
_entry.id   AF-A0A537Z1E3-F1
#
_cell.length_a   1.000
_cell.length_b   1.000
_cell.length_c   1.000
_cell.angle_alpha   90.00
_cell.angle_beta   90.00
_cell.angle_gamma   90.00
#
_symmetry.space_group_name_H-M   'P 1'
#
loop_
_entity.id
_entity.type
_entity.pdbx_description
1 polymer ?
#
loop_
_entity_poly.entity_id
_entity_poly.type
_entity_poly.pdbx_seq_one_letter_code
_entity_poly.pdbx_strand_id
1 'polypeptide(L)' 'MTIAKQRPSCPGLLVESAPGVGECDRGDECAVAHLRGDYFAYRDAHLRISSDWMSRPNR' A
#
# COMPACT_ATOMS: atom_id res chain seq x y z
N MET A 1 -4.87 0.03 -31.01
CA MET A 1 -4.35 0.70 -29.79
C MET A 1 -4.55 -0.26 -28.64
N THR A 2 -3.51 -0.97 -28.22
CA THR A 2 -3.60 -1.93 -27.12
C THR A 2 -3.66 -1.13 -25.83
N ILE A 3 -4.85 -1.03 -25.23
CA ILE A 3 -5.02 -0.48 -23.88
C ILE A 3 -4.28 -1.45 -22.97
N ALA A 4 -3.03 -1.13 -22.65
CA ALA A 4 -2.33 -1.81 -21.57
C ALA A 4 -3.26 -1.67 -20.37
N LYS A 5 -3.78 -2.80 -19.86
CA LYS A 5 -4.43 -2.85 -18.55
C LYS A 5 -3.35 -2.46 -17.54
N GLN A 6 -3.14 -1.16 -17.37
CA GLN A 6 -2.27 -0.64 -16.34
C GLN A 6 -2.93 -1.07 -15.04
N ARG A 7 -2.31 -2.05 -14.36
CA ARG A 7 -2.73 -2.42 -13.00
C ARG A 7 -2.80 -1.11 -12.22
N PRO A 8 -3.94 -0.82 -11.56
CA PRO A 8 -4.05 0.41 -10.79
C PRO A 8 -2.93 0.38 -9.74
N SER A 9 -2.05 1.37 -9.79
CA SER A 9 -0.90 1.47 -8.91
C SER A 9 -0.87 2.85 -8.25
N CYS A 10 -0.42 2.87 -7.00
CA CYS A 10 -0.37 4.07 -6.17
C CYS A 10 1.11 4.41 -5.95
N PRO A 11 1.65 5.51 -6.51
CA PRO A 11 3.03 5.93 -6.25
C PRO A 11 3.29 6.43 -4.82
N GLY A 12 2.25 6.53 -3.99
CA GLY A 12 2.39 6.90 -2.58
C GLY A 12 3.15 5.84 -1.78
N LEU A 13 3.70 6.24 -0.64
CA LEU A 13 4.34 5.32 0.29
C LEU A 13 3.27 4.57 1.07
N LEU A 14 3.29 3.23 1.02
CA LEU A 14 2.55 2.40 1.96
C LEU A 14 3.34 2.30 3.27
N VAL A 15 2.80 2.86 4.35
CA VAL A 15 3.36 2.74 5.69
C VAL A 15 2.63 1.62 6.42
N GLU A 16 3.35 0.55 6.71
CA GLU A 16 2.83 -0.59 7.46
C GLU A 16 3.02 -0.34 8.94
N SER A 17 1.92 -0.36 9.70
CA SER A 17 1.91 -0.13 11.15
C SER A 17 1.81 -1.43 11.95
N ALA A 18 1.43 -2.54 11.32
CA ALA A 18 1.44 -3.88 11.88
C ALA A 18 1.49 -4.93 10.74
N PRO A 19 1.78 -6.21 11.04
CA PRO A 19 1.64 -7.28 10.05
C PRO A 19 0.20 -7.32 9.50
N GLY A 20 0.04 -7.14 8.18
CA GLY A 20 -1.28 -7.15 7.54
C GLY A 20 -2.02 -5.81 7.59
N VAL A 21 -1.42 -4.75 8.14
CA VAL A 21 -2.04 -3.43 8.27
C VAL A 21 -1.08 -2.37 7.75
N GLY A 22 -1.51 -1.62 6.74
CA GLY A 22 -0.77 -0.47 6.25
C GLY A 22 -1.66 0.55 5.59
N GLU A 23 -1.19 1.79 5.59
CA GLU A 23 -1.90 2.94 5.03
C GLU A 23 -1.00 3.71 4.08
N CYS A 24 -1.57 4.13 2.95
CA CYS A 24 -0.87 5.03 2.05
C CYS A 24 -0.75 6.42 2.70
N ASP A 25 0.41 7.05 2.58
CA ASP A 25 0.64 8.46 2.95
C ASP A 25 -0.34 9.43 2.26
N ARG A 26 -0.86 9.05 1.09
CA ARG A 26 -1.90 9.81 0.36
C ARG A 26 -3.32 9.62 0.90
N GLY A 27 -3.51 8.78 1.91
CA GLY A 27 -4.82 8.45 2.47
C GLY A 27 -5.83 7.99 1.41
N ASP A 28 -7.02 8.61 1.42
CA ASP A 28 -8.13 8.29 0.53
C ASP A 28 -7.95 8.80 -0.92
N GLU A 29 -6.99 9.69 -1.17
CA GLU A 29 -6.63 10.13 -2.53
C GLU A 29 -5.82 9.05 -3.29
N CYS A 30 -5.42 7.98 -2.60
CA CYS A 30 -4.78 6.84 -3.24
C CYS A 30 -5.78 6.13 -4.15
N ALA A 31 -5.45 6.05 -5.45
CA ALA A 31 -6.29 5.39 -6.46
C ALA A 31 -6.61 3.91 -6.14
N VAL A 32 -5.82 3.26 -5.26
CA VAL A 32 -6.03 1.89 -4.79
C VAL A 32 -6.54 1.80 -3.36
N ALA A 33 -7.01 2.89 -2.75
CA ALA A 33 -7.59 2.90 -1.40
C ALA A 33 -8.75 1.89 -1.25
N HIS A 34 -9.49 1.63 -2.34
CA HIS A 34 -10.53 0.60 -2.39
C HIS A 34 -10.03 -0.82 -2.16
N LEU A 35 -8.72 -1.09 -2.34
CA LEU A 35 -8.10 -2.39 -2.06
C LEU A 35 -7.73 -2.58 -0.58
N ARG A 36 -7.88 -1.56 0.30
CA ARG A 36 -7.52 -1.66 1.73
C ARG A 36 -8.12 -2.90 2.43
N GLY A 37 -9.27 -3.41 1.98
CA GLY A 37 -9.88 -4.64 2.50
C GLY A 37 -9.15 -5.94 2.14
N ASP A 38 -8.33 -5.93 1.09
CA ASP A 38 -7.38 -6.99 0.73
C ASP A 38 -5.96 -6.44 0.82
N TYR A 39 -5.37 -6.60 2.00
CA TYR A 39 -4.03 -6.06 2.28
C TYR A 39 -2.96 -6.53 1.28
N PHE A 40 -3.02 -7.78 0.78
CA PHE A 40 -2.02 -8.27 -0.16
C PHE A 40 -2.16 -7.57 -1.52
N ALA A 41 -3.38 -7.39 -2.02
CA ALA A 41 -3.65 -6.63 -3.23
C ALA A 41 -3.31 -5.15 -3.06
N TYR A 42 -3.64 -4.56 -1.91
CA TYR A 42 -3.30 -3.18 -1.56
C TYR A 42 -1.78 -2.97 -1.55
N ARG A 43 -1.03 -3.90 -0.95
CA ARG A 43 0.43 -3.87 -0.87
C ARG A 43 1.09 -4.07 -2.24
N ASP A 44 0.61 -5.00 -3.07
CA ASP A 44 1.09 -5.22 -4.44
C ASP A 44 0.87 -3.99 -5.34
N ALA A 45 -0.21 -3.23 -5.10
CA ALA A 45 -0.51 -2.02 -5.84
C ALA A 45 0.35 -0.80 -5.45
N HIS A 46 1.13 -0.89 -4.38
CA HIS A 46 2.07 0.15 -3.97
C HIS A 46 3.49 -0.16 -4.42
N LEU A 47 4.11 0.81 -5.09
CA LEU A 47 5.50 0.68 -5.56
C LEU A 47 6.53 0.94 -4.45
N ARG A 48 6.11 1.62 -3.37
CA ARG A 48 6.96 2.02 -2.25
C ARG A 48 6.31 1.56 -0.96
N ILE A 49 7.05 0.79 -0.16
CA ILE A 49 6.56 0.20 1.10
C ILE A 49 7.60 0.49 2.19
N SER A 50 7.12 0.92 3.35
CA SER A 50 7.90 1.10 4.58
C SER A 50 7.20 0.40 5.73
N SER A 51 7.95 -0.35 6.53
CA SER A 51 7.40 -1.07 7.69
C SER A 51 7.88 -0.40 8.97
N ASP A 52 7.03 0.42 9.59
CA ASP A 52 7.36 1.14 10.85
C ASP A 52 7.42 0.18 12.04
N TRP A 53 6.56 -0.85 12.03
CA TRP A 53 6.50 -1.84 13.10
C TRP A 53 7.77 -2.70 13.21
N MET A 54 8.54 -2.86 12.12
CA MET A 54 9.82 -3.57 12.15
C MET A 54 10.91 -2.76 12.87
N SER A 55 10.79 -1.43 12.93
CA SER A 55 11.75 -0.55 13.61
C SER A 55 11.53 -0.45 15.12
N ARG A 56 10.45 -1.04 15.66
CA ARG A 56 10.19 -1.08 17.10
C ARG A 56 10.81 -2.35 17.68
N PRO A 57 11.91 -2.26 18.47
CA PRO A 57 12.41 -3.43 19.16
C PRO A 57 11.32 -3.92 20.12
N ASN A 58 10.97 -5.19 19.97
CA ASN A 58 10.03 -5.92 20.81
C ASN A 58 10.42 -5.68 22.29
N ARG A 59 9.62 -4.89 23.01
CA ARG A 59 9.89 -4.53 24.42
C ARG A 59 9.35 -5.61 25.35
#